data_AF-A0A938T9W9-F1
#
_entry.id   AF-A0A938T9W9-F1
#
_cell.length_a   1.000
_cell.length_b   1.000
_cell.length_c   1.000
_cell.angle_alpha   90.00
_cell.angle_beta   90.00
_cell.angle_gamma   90.00
#
_symmetry.space_group_name_H-M   'P 1'
#
loop_
_entity.id
_entity.type
_entity.pdbx_description
1 polymer ?
#
loop_
_entity_poly.entity_id
_entity_poly.type
_entity_poly.pdbx_seq_one_letter_code
_entity_poly.pdbx_strand_id
1 'polypeptide(L)'
;MGTNSSFGTFEAVRILAPGYYFATLLLVFYWSVLSRYFSYLALDSLSLLLTFVAVGMVAGLTLYAKESTKRRKAFQENQPSFYLKSKSRTMSGLRTLEESEARQLYFYILNNHMPPLFHEKIFFFGVVYHIMIQIRRTSFWFAVLAPIALAIELSAGRQLPELQSLIAFTVIVWIIYLLNVRYNKADRKMQENYQDQIYWLEMNNDLVESILRKRYSTEP
;
A
#
# COMPACT_ATOMS: atom_id res chain seq x y z
N MET A 1 -12.77 -4.43 -25.45
CA MET A 1 -11.36 -4.77 -25.76
C MET A 1 -10.51 -3.56 -25.41
N GLY A 2 -9.65 -3.66 -24.38
CA GLY A 2 -8.82 -2.53 -23.91
C GLY A 2 -8.47 -2.51 -22.41
N THR A 3 -8.80 -3.53 -21.62
CA THR A 3 -8.66 -3.50 -20.15
C THR A 3 -7.35 -4.09 -19.61
N ASN A 4 -6.51 -4.74 -20.44
CA ASN A 4 -5.29 -5.41 -19.96
C ASN A 4 -4.08 -4.48 -19.75
N SER A 5 -4.00 -3.34 -20.44
CA SER A 5 -2.83 -2.45 -20.29
C SER A 5 -2.84 -1.66 -18.98
N SER A 6 -4.02 -1.41 -18.40
CA SER A 6 -4.16 -0.66 -17.15
C SER A 6 -3.70 -1.48 -15.94
N PHE A 7 -4.10 -2.75 -15.84
CA PHE A 7 -3.71 -3.62 -14.71
C PHE A 7 -2.20 -3.81 -14.61
N GLY A 8 -1.53 -4.17 -15.71
CA GLY A 8 -0.07 -4.35 -15.72
C GLY A 8 0.68 -3.07 -15.32
N THR A 9 0.18 -1.92 -15.78
CA THR A 9 0.74 -0.61 -15.41
C THR A 9 0.54 -0.32 -13.92
N PHE A 10 -0.65 -0.59 -13.38
CA PHE A 10 -0.97 -0.40 -11.96
C PHE A 10 -0.10 -1.26 -11.04
N GLU A 11 0.08 -2.55 -11.37
CA GLU A 11 0.94 -3.45 -10.60
C GLU A 11 2.42 -3.07 -10.73
N ALA A 12 2.88 -2.68 -11.92
CA ALA A 12 4.25 -2.19 -12.09
C ALA A 12 4.51 -0.94 -11.23
N VAL A 13 3.61 0.04 -11.23
CA VAL A 13 3.73 1.25 -10.41
C VAL A 13 3.71 0.93 -8.92
N ARG A 14 2.90 -0.05 -8.50
CA ARG A 14 2.81 -0.52 -7.12
C ARG A 14 4.11 -1.15 -6.61
N ILE A 15 4.88 -1.78 -7.48
CA ILE A 15 6.20 -2.36 -7.17
C ILE A 15 7.29 -1.29 -7.26
N LEU A 16 7.35 -0.57 -8.39
CA LEU A 16 8.45 0.32 -8.71
C LEU A 16 8.47 1.57 -7.81
N ALA A 17 7.34 2.22 -7.57
CA ALA A 17 7.33 3.49 -6.83
C ALA A 17 7.83 3.33 -5.38
N PRO A 18 7.36 2.36 -4.57
CA PRO A 18 7.91 2.13 -3.23
C PRO A 18 9.38 1.68 -3.25
N GLY A 19 9.75 0.86 -4.24
CA GLY A 19 11.12 0.37 -4.42
C GLY A 19 12.12 1.49 -4.67
N TYR A 20 11.85 2.36 -5.64
CA TYR A 20 12.71 3.51 -5.94
C TYR A 20 12.69 4.57 -4.85
N TYR A 21 11.57 4.73 -4.13
CA TYR A 21 11.53 5.57 -2.94
C TYR A 21 12.49 5.07 -1.85
N PHE A 22 12.49 3.75 -1.58
CA PHE A 22 13.46 3.13 -0.67
C PHE A 22 14.89 3.31 -1.15
N ALA A 23 15.18 3.03 -2.43
CA ALA A 23 16.52 3.18 -3.01
C ALA A 23 17.03 4.63 -2.90
N THR A 24 16.15 5.61 -3.11
CA THR A 24 16.48 7.03 -2.96
C THR A 24 16.84 7.37 -1.52
N LEU A 25 16.03 6.95 -0.55
CA LEU A 25 16.33 7.19 0.86
C LEU A 25 17.63 6.51 1.29
N LEU A 26 17.88 5.28 0.81
CA LEU A 26 19.11 4.56 1.08
C LEU A 26 20.33 5.28 0.49
N LEU A 27 20.23 5.78 -0.74
CA LEU A 27 21.32 6.50 -1.41
C LEU A 27 21.65 7.81 -0.69
N VAL A 28 20.63 8.61 -0.34
CA VAL A 28 20.84 9.86 0.39
C VAL A 28 21.38 9.59 1.80
N PHE A 29 20.90 8.54 2.47
CA PHE A 29 21.44 8.12 3.76
C PHE A 29 22.90 7.65 3.63
N TYR A 30 23.23 6.93 2.55
CA TYR A 30 24.60 6.51 2.27
C TYR A 30 25.54 7.72 2.15
N TRP A 31 25.18 8.71 1.33
CA TRP A 31 26.00 9.92 1.20
C TRP A 31 26.04 10.76 2.47
N SER A 32 24.98 10.74 3.29
CA SER A 32 24.91 11.52 4.53
C SER A 32 25.78 10.94 5.65
N VAL A 33 25.94 9.61 5.72
CA VAL A 33 26.70 8.97 6.81
C VAL A 33 27.48 7.71 6.40
N LEU A 34 26.89 6.77 5.65
CA LEU A 34 27.52 5.45 5.43
C LEU A 34 28.79 5.52 4.56
N SER A 35 28.90 6.51 3.66
CA SER A 35 30.07 6.74 2.81
C SER A 35 31.38 6.84 3.60
N ARG A 36 31.31 7.26 4.87
CA ARG A 36 32.45 7.36 5.79
C ARG A 36 33.01 6.00 6.19
N TYR A 37 32.14 5.00 6.32
CA TYR A 37 32.49 3.64 6.73
C TYR A 37 32.79 2.73 5.54
N PHE A 38 32.22 3.08 4.38
CA PHE A 38 32.28 2.29 3.15
C PHE A 38 32.99 3.07 2.04
N SER A 39 34.05 3.79 2.40
CA SER A 39 34.82 4.64 1.47
C SER A 39 35.54 3.85 0.37
N TYR A 40 35.78 2.55 0.58
CA TYR A 40 36.33 1.65 -0.44
C TYR A 40 35.31 1.24 -1.52
N LEU A 41 34.01 1.47 -1.29
CA LEU A 41 32.93 1.22 -2.25
C LEU A 41 32.72 2.44 -3.17
N ALA A 42 33.79 3.11 -3.59
CA ALA A 42 33.72 4.16 -4.59
C ALA A 42 33.25 3.54 -5.92
N LEU A 43 31.92 3.52 -6.11
CA LEU A 43 31.28 3.03 -7.32
C LEU A 43 31.44 4.08 -8.41
N ASP A 44 31.86 3.66 -9.60
CA ASP A 44 31.75 4.47 -10.80
C ASP A 44 30.27 4.73 -11.12
N SER A 45 29.99 5.75 -11.94
CA SER A 45 28.63 6.20 -12.21
C SER A 45 27.73 5.10 -12.79
N LEU A 46 28.30 4.19 -13.59
CA LEU A 46 27.55 3.07 -14.17
C LEU A 46 27.20 2.04 -13.11
N SER A 47 28.14 1.62 -12.26
CA SER A 47 27.86 0.67 -11.17
C SER A 47 26.89 1.24 -10.15
N LEU A 48 26.96 2.54 -9.85
CA LEU A 48 26.00 3.21 -8.99
C LEU A 48 24.59 3.16 -9.58
N LEU A 49 24.44 3.47 -10.87
CA LEU A 49 23.16 3.40 -11.58
C LEU A 49 22.59 1.98 -11.57
N LEU A 50 23.41 0.97 -11.90
CA LEU A 50 22.99 -0.44 -11.89
C LEU A 50 22.59 -0.89 -10.50
N THR A 51 23.33 -0.50 -9.47
CA THR A 51 23.01 -0.82 -8.07
C THR A 51 21.72 -0.14 -7.64
N PHE A 52 21.51 1.13 -8.00
CA PHE A 52 20.29 1.86 -7.70
C PHE A 52 19.06 1.19 -8.34
N VAL A 53 19.15 0.81 -9.61
CA VAL A 53 18.09 0.08 -10.32
C VAL A 53 17.84 -1.29 -9.67
N ALA A 54 18.89 -2.06 -9.40
CA ALA A 54 18.76 -3.38 -8.79
C ALA A 54 18.14 -3.31 -7.38
N VAL A 55 18.64 -2.41 -6.53
CA VAL A 55 18.09 -2.19 -5.18
C VAL A 55 16.65 -1.72 -5.25
N GLY A 56 16.33 -0.80 -6.17
CA GLY A 56 14.96 -0.33 -6.40
C GLY A 56 14.01 -1.48 -6.74
N MET A 57 14.39 -2.34 -7.69
CA MET A 57 13.57 -3.50 -8.07
C MET A 57 13.42 -4.52 -6.93
N VAL A 58 14.53 -4.90 -6.28
CA VAL A 58 14.52 -5.90 -5.19
C VAL A 58 13.72 -5.39 -3.99
N ALA A 59 13.91 -4.12 -3.60
CA ALA A 59 13.15 -3.50 -2.52
C ALA A 59 11.66 -3.40 -2.88
N GLY A 60 11.34 -3.01 -4.11
CA GLY A 60 9.96 -2.96 -4.61
C GLY A 60 9.26 -4.30 -4.52
N LEU A 61 9.89 -5.36 -5.04
CA LEU A 61 9.37 -6.72 -4.99
C LEU A 61 9.22 -7.23 -3.55
N THR A 62 10.19 -6.92 -2.68
CA THR A 62 10.14 -7.32 -1.27
C THR A 62 9.00 -6.62 -0.52
N LEU A 63 8.80 -5.32 -0.76
CA LEU A 63 7.72 -4.54 -0.17
C LEU A 63 6.35 -5.00 -0.68
N TYR A 64 6.27 -5.34 -1.97
CA TYR A 64 5.08 -5.92 -2.60
C TYR A 64 4.74 -7.30 -2.03
N ALA A 65 5.71 -8.22 -1.93
CA ALA A 65 5.51 -9.56 -1.40
C ALA A 65 5.12 -9.56 0.09
N LYS A 66 5.63 -8.60 0.86
CA LYS A 66 5.30 -8.42 2.29
C LYS A 66 3.99 -7.67 2.50
N GLU A 67 3.03 -7.79 1.58
CA GLU A 67 1.74 -7.12 1.69
C GLU A 67 1.12 -7.42 3.07
N SER A 68 1.14 -6.41 3.94
CA SER A 68 0.64 -6.60 5.29
C SER A 68 -0.87 -6.74 5.17
N THR A 69 -1.39 -7.90 5.51
CA THR A 69 -2.84 -8.12 5.63
C THR A 69 -3.43 -6.97 6.44
N LYS A 70 -4.51 -6.36 5.91
CA LYS A 70 -5.18 -5.17 6.46
C LYS A 70 -5.61 -5.45 7.91
N ARG A 71 -4.72 -5.15 8.88
CA ARG A 71 -4.91 -5.45 10.32
C ARG A 71 -5.80 -4.45 11.06
N ARG A 72 -6.22 -3.35 10.42
CA ARG A 72 -7.09 -2.36 11.07
C ARG A 72 -8.56 -2.81 10.97
N LYS A 73 -9.21 -3.04 12.12
CA LYS A 73 -10.64 -3.41 12.24
C LYS A 73 -11.57 -2.52 11.40
N ALA A 74 -11.33 -1.21 11.38
CA ALA A 74 -12.09 -0.25 10.58
C ALA A 74 -12.08 -0.52 9.06
N PHE A 75 -11.07 -1.25 8.56
CA PHE A 75 -11.00 -1.70 7.17
C PHE A 75 -11.53 -3.12 6.97
N GLN A 76 -11.83 -3.87 8.03
CA GLN A 76 -12.42 -5.21 7.97
C GLN A 76 -13.95 -5.13 8.05
N GLU A 77 -14.46 -4.25 8.91
CA GLU A 77 -15.91 -4.08 9.15
C GLU A 77 -16.60 -3.29 8.03
N ASN A 78 -15.90 -2.39 7.33
CA ASN A 78 -16.43 -1.58 6.23
C ASN A 78 -16.09 -2.13 4.83
N GLN A 79 -15.91 -3.45 4.69
CA GLN A 79 -15.67 -4.05 3.38
C GLN A 79 -16.98 -4.38 2.66
N PRO A 80 -17.06 -4.25 1.33
CA PRO A 80 -18.22 -4.72 0.55
C PRO A 80 -18.56 -6.20 0.77
N SER A 81 -17.55 -7.06 0.97
CA SER A 81 -17.77 -8.46 1.33
C SER A 81 -18.40 -8.63 2.71
N PHE A 82 -18.09 -7.74 3.67
CA PHE A 82 -18.71 -7.78 5.00
C PHE A 82 -20.19 -7.36 4.94
N TYR A 83 -20.53 -6.41 4.06
CA TYR A 83 -21.92 -6.06 3.77
C TYR A 83 -22.70 -7.28 3.26
N LEU A 84 -22.17 -8.02 2.28
CA LEU A 84 -22.82 -9.23 1.75
C LEU A 84 -22.99 -10.31 2.83
N LYS A 85 -21.99 -10.50 3.68
CA LYS A 85 -22.08 -11.40 4.84
C LYS A 85 -23.20 -10.97 5.79
N SER A 86 -23.28 -9.69 6.12
CA SER A 86 -24.31 -9.14 7.00
C SER A 86 -25.71 -9.29 6.38
N LYS A 87 -25.85 -9.01 5.08
CA LYS A 87 -27.09 -9.20 4.33
C LYS A 87 -27.55 -10.65 4.36
N SER A 88 -26.65 -11.62 4.15
CA SER A 88 -27.00 -13.06 4.21
C SER A 88 -27.58 -13.49 5.56
N ARG A 89 -27.14 -12.88 6.67
CA ARG A 89 -27.67 -13.15 8.02
C ARG A 89 -29.10 -12.66 8.21
N THR A 90 -29.47 -11.60 7.51
CA THR A 90 -30.81 -10.99 7.62
C THR A 90 -31.86 -11.69 6.76
N MET A 91 -31.45 -12.52 5.80
CA MET A 91 -32.35 -13.22 4.91
C MET A 91 -32.81 -14.54 5.53
N SER A 92 -34.12 -14.70 5.71
CA SER A 92 -34.71 -15.94 6.21
C SER A 92 -34.51 -17.08 5.21
N GLY A 93 -34.14 -18.25 5.72
CA GLY A 93 -33.96 -19.47 4.92
C GLY A 93 -32.61 -19.60 4.20
N LEU A 94 -31.66 -18.68 4.42
CA LEU A 94 -30.30 -18.78 3.88
C LEU A 94 -29.27 -19.06 4.98
N ARG A 95 -28.24 -19.85 4.68
CA ARG A 95 -27.09 -20.02 5.58
C ARG A 95 -26.35 -18.68 5.67
N THR A 96 -25.75 -18.38 6.82
CA THR A 96 -24.82 -17.25 6.91
C THR A 96 -23.59 -17.52 6.05
N LEU A 97 -23.15 -16.53 5.26
CA LEU A 97 -21.90 -16.64 4.50
C LEU A 97 -20.68 -16.63 5.42
N GLU A 98 -19.73 -17.52 5.11
CA GLU A 98 -18.39 -17.41 5.67
C GLU A 98 -17.62 -16.23 5.04
N GLU A 99 -16.55 -15.78 5.69
CA GLU A 99 -15.80 -14.59 5.22
C GLU A 99 -15.17 -14.81 3.82
N SER A 100 -14.65 -16.01 3.57
CA SER A 100 -14.08 -16.40 2.28
C SER A 100 -15.14 -16.40 1.17
N GLU A 101 -16.33 -16.92 1.47
CA GLU A 101 -17.46 -17.00 0.54
C GLU A 101 -17.98 -15.61 0.18
N ALA A 102 -18.14 -14.75 1.18
CA ALA A 102 -18.59 -13.39 0.96
C ALA A 102 -17.60 -12.58 0.11
N ARG A 103 -16.29 -12.86 0.24
CA ARG A 103 -15.25 -12.27 -0.60
C ARG A 103 -15.32 -12.78 -2.05
N GLN A 104 -15.50 -14.09 -2.24
CA GLN A 104 -15.65 -14.66 -3.58
C GLN A 104 -16.91 -14.13 -4.29
N LEU A 105 -18.03 -14.07 -3.57
CA LEU A 105 -19.28 -13.52 -4.08
C LEU A 105 -19.13 -12.04 -4.44
N TYR A 106 -18.45 -11.27 -3.59
CA TYR A 106 -18.14 -9.88 -3.90
C TYR A 106 -17.37 -9.76 -5.22
N PHE A 107 -16.31 -10.54 -5.42
CA PHE A 107 -15.55 -10.52 -6.68
C PHE A 107 -16.37 -10.99 -7.88
N TYR A 108 -17.27 -11.96 -7.70
CA TYR A 108 -18.20 -12.37 -8.74
C TYR A 108 -19.12 -11.22 -9.15
N ILE A 109 -19.74 -10.52 -8.18
CA ILE A 109 -20.61 -9.37 -8.43
C ILE A 109 -19.82 -8.23 -9.08
N LEU A 110 -18.64 -7.94 -8.55
CA LEU A 110 -17.75 -6.93 -9.08
C LEU A 110 -17.45 -7.22 -10.55
N ASN A 111 -17.00 -8.43 -10.90
CA ASN A 111 -16.54 -8.74 -12.26
C ASN A 111 -17.66 -8.89 -13.29
N ASN A 112 -18.87 -9.30 -12.88
CA ASN A 112 -19.95 -9.63 -13.82
C ASN A 112 -21.09 -8.61 -13.85
N HIS A 113 -21.26 -7.81 -12.79
CA HIS A 113 -22.44 -6.95 -12.65
C HIS A 113 -22.10 -5.48 -12.41
N MET A 114 -20.98 -5.16 -11.76
CA MET A 114 -20.60 -3.76 -11.56
C MET A 114 -20.03 -3.14 -12.85
N PRO A 115 -20.34 -1.85 -13.13
CA PRO A 115 -19.80 -1.16 -14.30
C PRO A 115 -18.26 -1.09 -14.29
N PRO A 116 -17.60 -1.16 -15.46
CA PRO A 116 -16.14 -1.11 -15.58
C PRO A 116 -15.45 0.08 -14.88
N LEU A 117 -16.15 1.22 -14.80
CA LEU A 117 -15.65 2.43 -14.15
C LEU A 117 -15.34 2.21 -12.65
N PHE A 118 -16.09 1.32 -11.98
CA PHE A 118 -15.79 0.93 -10.60
C PHE A 118 -14.49 0.13 -10.50
N HIS A 119 -14.18 -0.73 -11.47
CA HIS A 119 -12.92 -1.50 -11.48
C HIS A 119 -11.73 -0.56 -11.52
N GLU A 120 -11.72 0.38 -12.48
CA GLU A 120 -10.62 1.34 -12.63
C GLU A 120 -10.43 2.17 -11.36
N LYS A 121 -11.53 2.63 -10.76
CA LYS A 121 -11.51 3.38 -9.50
C LYS A 121 -10.93 2.55 -8.35
N ILE A 122 -11.34 1.29 -8.22
CA ILE A 122 -10.86 0.36 -7.19
C ILE A 122 -9.36 0.10 -7.36
N PHE A 123 -8.91 -0.17 -8.58
CA PHE A 123 -7.49 -0.39 -8.86
C PHE A 123 -6.66 0.85 -8.57
N PHE A 124 -7.09 2.02 -9.07
CA PHE A 124 -6.37 3.28 -8.87
C PHE A 124 -6.20 3.61 -7.38
N PHE A 125 -7.28 3.64 -6.61
CA PHE A 125 -7.20 3.95 -5.18
C PHE A 125 -6.47 2.86 -4.40
N GLY A 126 -6.60 1.59 -4.79
CA GLY A 126 -5.84 0.49 -4.22
C GLY A 126 -4.33 0.66 -4.37
N VAL A 127 -3.87 1.05 -5.57
CA VAL A 127 -2.45 1.31 -5.85
C VAL A 127 -1.94 2.50 -5.06
N VAL A 128 -2.65 3.65 -5.11
CA VAL A 128 -2.25 4.86 -4.38
C VAL A 128 -2.15 4.59 -2.88
N TYR A 129 -3.15 3.89 -2.33
CA TYR A 129 -3.17 3.48 -0.93
C TYR A 129 -1.96 2.61 -0.57
N HIS A 130 -1.66 1.60 -1.38
CA HIS A 130 -0.52 0.72 -1.16
C HIS A 130 0.79 1.51 -1.15
N ILE A 131 1.01 2.36 -2.16
CA ILE A 131 2.23 3.17 -2.28
C ILE A 131 2.40 4.08 -1.08
N MET A 132 1.34 4.80 -0.67
CA MET A 132 1.41 5.70 0.48
C MET A 132 1.74 4.98 1.79
N ILE A 133 1.20 3.77 2.00
CA ILE A 133 1.55 2.98 3.19
C ILE A 133 3.01 2.56 3.19
N GLN A 134 3.53 2.11 2.05
CA GLN A 134 4.93 1.70 1.95
C GLN A 134 5.86 2.90 2.11
N ILE A 135 5.53 4.06 1.51
CA ILE A 135 6.25 5.32 1.73
C ILE A 135 6.26 5.68 3.22
N ARG A 136 5.10 5.64 3.90
CA ARG A 136 5.00 5.91 5.34
C ARG A 136 5.89 4.97 6.16
N ARG A 137 5.82 3.67 5.89
CA ARG A 137 6.59 2.64 6.61
C ARG A 137 8.09 2.80 6.37
N THR A 138 8.51 3.00 5.12
CA THR A 138 9.92 3.19 4.78
C THR A 138 10.45 4.48 5.42
N SER A 139 9.70 5.58 5.32
CA SER A 139 10.07 6.85 5.95
C SER A 139 10.18 6.72 7.46
N PHE A 140 9.29 5.98 8.11
CA PHE A 140 9.38 5.70 9.54
C PHE A 140 10.71 5.02 9.92
N TRP A 141 11.09 3.96 9.21
CA TRP A 141 12.34 3.26 9.50
C TRP A 141 13.57 4.14 9.30
N PHE A 142 13.63 4.93 8.22
CA PHE A 142 14.73 5.89 8.02
C PHE A 142 14.69 7.05 9.03
N ALA A 143 13.50 7.50 9.44
CA ALA A 143 13.32 8.53 10.48
C ALA A 143 13.79 8.05 11.86
N VAL A 144 13.76 6.74 12.13
CA VAL A 144 14.30 6.13 13.35
C VAL A 144 15.81 5.88 13.22
N LEU A 145 16.27 5.39 12.07
CA LEU A 145 17.68 5.10 11.83
C LEU A 145 18.56 6.37 11.82
N ALA A 146 18.05 7.49 11.29
CA ALA A 146 18.86 8.70 11.15
C ALA A 146 19.24 9.37 12.48
N PRO A 147 18.34 9.52 13.48
CA PRO A 147 18.71 9.96 14.83
C PRO A 147 19.67 9.00 15.54
N ILE A 148 19.52 7.69 15.34
CA ILE A 148 20.46 6.69 15.90
C ILE A 148 21.85 6.91 15.31
N ALA A 149 21.95 7.05 13.98
CA ALA A 149 23.21 7.35 13.31
C ALA A 149 23.80 8.69 13.79
N LEU A 150 22.96 9.72 13.97
CA LEU A 150 23.40 11.03 14.48
C LEU A 150 23.96 10.92 15.89
N ALA A 151 23.30 10.17 16.78
CA ALA A 151 23.79 9.94 18.14
C ALA A 151 25.14 9.19 18.15
N ILE A 152 25.29 8.18 17.29
CA ILE A 152 26.56 7.45 17.13
C ILE A 152 27.67 8.39 16.67
N GLU A 153 27.45 9.20 15.63
CA GLU A 153 28.47 10.12 15.12
C GLU A 153 28.86 11.20 16.14
N LEU A 154 27.88 11.75 16.87
CA LEU A 154 28.14 12.70 17.96
C LEU A 154 28.95 12.03 19.09
N SER A 155 28.63 10.79 19.45
CA SER A 155 29.39 10.04 20.46
C SER A 155 30.81 9.71 20.03
N ALA A 156 31.05 9.60 18.72
CA ALA A 156 32.37 9.44 18.13
C ALA A 156 33.17 10.75 18.06
N GLY A 157 32.65 11.85 18.62
CA GLY A 157 33.36 13.14 18.71
C GLY A 157 33.20 14.03 17.48
N ARG A 158 32.28 13.72 16.56
CA ARG A 158 32.03 14.55 15.38
C ARG A 158 31.33 15.85 15.74
N GLN A 159 31.74 16.93 15.09
CA GLN A 159 31.11 18.23 15.28
C GLN A 159 29.87 18.40 14.41
N LEU A 160 28.92 19.22 14.86
CA LEU A 160 27.66 19.49 14.14
C LEU A 160 27.83 19.94 12.68
N PRO A 161 28.81 20.78 12.31
CA PRO A 161 29.01 21.18 10.91
C PRO A 161 29.32 20.00 9.98
N GLU A 162 30.04 18.98 10.49
CA GLU A 162 30.33 17.77 9.72
C GLU A 162 29.10 16.89 9.52
N LEU A 163 28.06 17.06 10.35
CA LEU A 163 26.84 16.25 10.33
C LEU A 163 25.66 16.96 9.64
N GLN A 164 25.89 18.10 9.00
CA GLN A 164 24.83 18.92 8.38
C GLN A 164 23.96 18.13 7.39
N SER A 165 24.55 17.24 6.58
CA SER A 165 23.82 16.41 5.61
C SER A 165 22.92 15.39 6.31
N LEU A 166 23.42 14.72 7.35
CA LEU A 166 22.65 13.77 8.15
C LEU A 166 21.54 14.47 8.94
N ILE A 167 21.80 15.66 9.48
CA ILE A 167 20.78 16.48 10.16
C ILE A 167 19.67 16.86 9.17
N ALA A 168 20.04 17.39 8.00
CA ALA A 168 19.07 17.77 6.96
C ALA A 168 18.24 16.56 6.51
N PHE A 169 18.89 15.42 6.25
CA PHE A 169 18.22 14.16 5.92
C PHE A 169 17.23 13.76 7.02
N THR A 170 17.66 13.77 8.29
CA THR A 170 16.82 13.43 9.44
C THR A 170 15.57 14.30 9.49
N VAL A 171 15.72 15.62 9.37
CA VAL A 171 14.60 16.57 9.41
C VAL A 171 13.65 16.33 8.23
N ILE A 172 14.17 16.19 7.01
CA ILE A 172 13.36 15.98 5.80
C ILE A 172 12.56 14.68 5.89
N VAL A 173 13.18 13.58 6.30
CA VAL A 173 12.49 12.28 6.40
C VAL A 173 11.42 12.31 7.50
N TRP A 174 11.67 12.99 8.63
CA TRP A 174 10.65 13.22 9.65
C TRP A 174 9.49 14.06 9.13
N ILE A 175 9.75 15.13 8.37
CA ILE A 175 8.69 15.95 7.75
C ILE A 175 7.86 15.08 6.80
N ILE A 176 8.50 14.29 5.93
CA ILE A 176 7.79 13.40 4.99
C ILE A 176 6.91 12.40 5.76
N TYR A 177 7.45 11.78 6.81
CA TYR A 177 6.70 10.85 7.66
C TYR A 177 5.52 11.53 8.33
N LEU A 178 5.73 12.68 9.00
CA LEU A 178 4.68 13.41 9.71
C LEU A 178 3.58 13.91 8.76
N LEU A 179 3.94 14.40 7.57
CA LEU A 179 2.97 14.79 6.55
C LEU A 179 2.13 13.59 6.10
N ASN A 180 2.75 12.43 5.88
CA ASN A 180 2.05 11.20 5.51
C ASN A 180 1.14 10.65 6.61
N VAL A 181 1.50 10.83 7.88
CA VAL A 181 0.67 10.42 9.02
C VAL A 181 -0.48 11.40 9.23
N ARG A 182 -0.20 12.71 9.25
CA ARG A 182 -1.19 13.77 9.51
C ARG A 182 -2.22 13.85 8.39
N TYR A 183 -1.77 13.83 7.13
CA TYR A 183 -2.65 13.86 5.97
C TYR A 183 -2.92 12.45 5.48
N ASN A 184 -3.65 11.67 6.30
CA ASN A 184 -4.07 10.32 5.98
C ASN A 184 -5.19 10.27 4.91
N LYS A 185 -5.04 11.05 3.83
CA LYS A 185 -6.01 11.21 2.74
C LYS A 185 -6.25 9.88 2.01
N ALA A 186 -5.22 9.03 1.91
CA ALA A 186 -5.37 7.70 1.30
C ALA A 186 -6.33 6.80 2.06
N ASP A 187 -6.23 6.70 3.40
CA ASP A 187 -7.16 5.90 4.20
C ASP A 187 -8.60 6.40 4.01
N ARG A 188 -8.82 7.73 4.06
CA ARG A 188 -10.14 8.32 3.87
C ARG A 188 -10.70 8.03 2.48
N LYS A 189 -9.90 8.22 1.42
CA LYS A 189 -10.33 7.95 0.04
C LYS A 189 -10.58 6.47 -0.21
N MET A 190 -9.83 5.58 0.42
CA MET A 190 -10.07 4.14 0.34
C MET A 190 -11.39 3.75 1.03
N GLN A 191 -11.70 4.36 2.17
CA GLN A 191 -12.97 4.16 2.86
C GLN A 191 -14.16 4.72 2.05
N GLU A 192 -14.05 5.94 1.52
CA GLU A 192 -15.04 6.52 0.61
C GLU A 192 -15.30 5.57 -0.57
N ASN A 193 -14.24 5.00 -1.18
CA ASN A 193 -14.38 4.05 -2.27
C ASN A 193 -15.12 2.76 -1.87
N TYR A 194 -14.88 2.23 -0.67
CA TYR A 194 -15.67 1.08 -0.18
C TYR A 194 -17.13 1.44 0.07
N GLN A 195 -17.40 2.64 0.60
CA GLN A 195 -18.77 3.12 0.79
C GLN A 195 -19.50 3.23 -0.54
N ASP A 196 -18.85 3.73 -1.59
CA ASP A 196 -19.45 3.80 -2.93
C ASP A 196 -19.80 2.40 -3.48
N GLN A 197 -18.95 1.40 -3.22
CA GLN A 197 -19.22 0.00 -3.59
C GLN A 197 -20.39 -0.59 -2.80
N ILE A 198 -20.46 -0.31 -1.50
CA ILE A 198 -21.56 -0.75 -0.64
C ILE A 198 -22.87 -0.09 -1.07
N TYR A 199 -22.85 1.22 -1.33
CA TYR A 199 -24.00 1.97 -1.80
C TYR A 199 -24.52 1.42 -3.14
N TRP A 200 -23.62 1.05 -4.06
CA TRP A 200 -24.02 0.37 -5.28
C TRP A 200 -24.72 -0.98 -5.00
N LEU A 201 -24.19 -1.78 -4.06
CA LEU A 201 -24.82 -3.05 -3.66
C LEU A 201 -26.20 -2.83 -3.04
N GLU A 202 -26.38 -1.77 -2.24
CA GLU A 202 -27.65 -1.39 -1.64
C GLU A 202 -28.68 -0.93 -2.68
N MET A 203 -28.27 -0.09 -3.64
CA MET A 203 -29.14 0.33 -4.74
C MET A 203 -29.59 -0.82 -5.64
N ASN A 204 -28.78 -1.89 -5.72
CA ASN A 204 -29.05 -3.08 -6.53
C ASN A 204 -29.43 -4.29 -5.66
N ASN A 205 -30.13 -4.05 -4.56
CA ASN A 205 -30.44 -5.08 -3.56
C ASN A 205 -31.17 -6.29 -4.16
N ASP A 206 -32.11 -6.09 -5.08
CA ASP A 206 -32.85 -7.19 -5.71
C ASP A 206 -31.93 -8.15 -6.48
N LEU A 207 -30.93 -7.59 -7.18
CA LEU A 207 -29.90 -8.37 -7.86
C LEU A 207 -29.09 -9.17 -6.83
N VAL A 208 -28.62 -8.51 -5.76
CA VAL A 208 -27.82 -9.15 -4.71
C VAL A 208 -28.58 -10.31 -4.05
N GLU A 209 -29.85 -10.10 -3.69
CA GLU A 209 -30.70 -11.12 -3.11
C GLU A 209 -30.96 -12.29 -4.07
N SER A 210 -31.19 -12.00 -5.35
CA SER A 210 -31.38 -13.04 -6.37
C SER A 210 -30.14 -13.93 -6.51
N ILE A 211 -28.94 -13.35 -6.51
CA ILE A 211 -27.67 -14.08 -6.61
C ILE A 211 -27.44 -14.91 -5.35
N LEU A 212 -27.69 -14.34 -4.17
CA LEU A 212 -27.59 -15.06 -2.89
C LEU A 212 -28.49 -16.29 -2.90
N ARG A 213 -29.79 -16.12 -3.20
CA ARG A 213 -30.75 -17.24 -3.25
C ARG A 213 -30.36 -18.30 -4.27
N LYS A 214 -29.91 -17.88 -5.47
CA LYS A 214 -29.46 -18.82 -6.52
C LYS A 214 -28.28 -19.67 -6.06
N ARG A 215 -27.28 -19.05 -5.41
CA ARG A 215 -26.13 -19.78 -4.86
C ARG A 215 -26.57 -20.89 -3.91
N TYR A 216 -27.49 -20.62 -2.99
CA TYR A 216 -28.00 -21.62 -2.06
C TYR A 216 -28.86 -22.71 -2.73
N SER A 217 -29.65 -22.38 -3.75
CA SER A 217 -30.39 -23.41 -4.50
C SER A 217 -29.50 -24.37 -5.30
N THR A 218 -28.21 -24.04 -5.45
CA THR A 218 -27.23 -24.84 -6.20
C THR A 218 -26.25 -25.57 -5.27
N GLU A 219 -26.31 -25.35 -3.94
CA GLU A 219 -25.56 -26.12 -2.96
C GLU A 219 -26.35 -27.42 -2.67
N PRO A 220 -25.77 -28.62 -2.89
CA PRO A 220 -26.43 -29.90 -2.63
C PRO A 220 -26.62 -30.21 -1.14
#